data_AF-A0A516P565-F1
#
_entry.id   AF-A0A516P565-F1
#
_cell.length_a   1.000
_cell.length_b   1.000
_cell.length_c   1.000
_cell.angle_alpha   90.00
_cell.angle_beta   90.00
_cell.angle_gamma   90.00
#
_symmetry.space_group_name_H-M   'P 1'
#
loop_
_entity.id
_entity.type
_entity.pdbx_description
1 polymer ?
#
loop_
_entity_poly.entity_id
_entity_poly.type
_entity_poly.pdbx_seq_one_letter_code
_entity_poly.pdbx_strand_id
1 'polypeptide(L)'
;MKKQTLFLLALISLFLVSCMSTMKGDSSKLYSNSWELEYITGPRIAFQGLYPDDKPMIKFNEDTKTVTGTTSCNGYNTEYTMKGMMMSFATPSATTMRYCGEGEQVFLKTMKEVTSYRITNDGKLELLMNDVTMMRFTKSMK
;
A
#
# COMPACT_ATOMS: atom_id res chain seq x y z
N MET A 1 24.23 53.00 21.81
CA MET A 1 23.16 52.32 21.04
C MET A 1 23.68 51.08 20.28
N LYS A 2 24.31 50.11 20.95
CA LYS A 2 24.83 48.87 20.29
C LYS A 2 24.62 47.57 21.09
N LYS A 3 23.97 47.62 22.26
CA LYS A 3 23.64 46.44 23.08
C LYS A 3 22.27 45.82 22.76
N GLN A 4 21.39 46.59 22.10
CA GLN A 4 20.04 46.17 21.72
C GLN A 4 20.03 45.26 20.48
N THR A 5 21.02 45.41 19.59
CA THR A 5 21.17 44.58 18.39
C THR A 5 21.73 43.18 18.67
N LEU A 6 22.39 42.95 19.83
CA LEU A 6 22.85 41.62 20.22
C LEU A 6 21.72 40.74 20.79
N PHE A 7 20.70 41.34 21.41
CA PHE A 7 19.55 40.61 21.94
C PHE A 7 18.57 40.15 20.85
N LEU A 8 18.57 40.82 19.69
CA LEU A 8 17.70 40.46 18.57
C LEU A 8 18.20 39.25 17.77
N LEU A 9 19.49 38.90 17.86
CA LEU A 9 20.04 37.71 17.19
C LEU A 9 19.83 36.41 17.97
N ALA A 10 19.61 36.48 19.29
CA ALA A 10 19.43 35.30 20.14
C ALA A 10 18.00 34.73 20.10
N LEU A 11 17.02 35.49 19.61
CA LEU A 11 15.62 35.07 19.57
C LEU A 11 15.24 34.31 18.28
N ILE A 12 16.10 34.34 17.27
CA ILE A 12 15.83 33.76 15.94
C ILE A 12 16.28 32.29 15.84
N SER A 13 17.10 31.80 16.78
CA SER A 13 17.64 30.44 16.76
C SER A 13 16.70 29.35 17.28
N LEU A 14 15.50 29.69 17.77
CA LEU A 14 14.57 28.70 18.36
C LEU A 14 13.55 28.08 17.38
N PHE A 15 13.54 28.45 16.09
CA PHE A 15 12.46 28.04 15.18
C PHE A 15 12.77 26.89 14.20
N LEU A 16 13.93 26.23 14.29
CA LEU A 16 14.26 25.12 13.38
C LEU A 16 14.51 23.80 14.12
N VAL A 17 13.62 23.44 15.04
CA VAL A 17 13.40 22.01 15.33
C VAL A 17 12.26 21.58 14.42
N SER A 18 12.56 21.37 13.13
CA SER A 18 11.65 20.56 12.31
C SER A 18 11.69 19.17 12.93
N CYS A 19 10.65 18.84 13.70
CA CYS A 19 10.44 17.49 14.16
C CYS A 19 10.35 16.63 12.90
N MET A 20 11.43 15.93 12.56
CA MET A 20 11.40 14.87 11.57
C MET A 20 10.70 13.72 12.28
N SER A 21 9.38 13.85 12.43
CA SER A 21 8.53 12.81 12.96
C SER A 21 8.70 11.62 12.03
N THR A 22 9.52 10.67 12.45
CA THR A 22 9.63 9.34 11.87
C THR A 22 8.22 8.79 11.94
N MET A 23 7.47 8.88 10.84
CA MET A 23 6.17 8.25 10.71
C MET A 23 6.44 6.75 10.78
N LYS A 24 6.47 6.19 12.00
CA LYS A 24 6.18 4.78 12.21
C LYS A 24 4.74 4.63 11.72
N GLY A 25 4.60 4.23 10.45
CA GLY A 25 3.33 3.85 9.89
C GLY A 25 2.69 2.86 10.86
N ASP A 26 1.46 3.12 11.23
CA ASP A 26 0.68 2.26 12.11
C ASP A 26 0.35 0.96 11.37
N SER A 27 1.33 0.05 11.30
CA SER A 27 1.23 -1.23 10.61
C SER A 27 0.19 -2.15 11.26
N SER A 28 -0.26 -1.85 12.48
CA SER A 28 -1.36 -2.58 13.13
C SER A 28 -2.65 -2.52 12.30
N LYS A 29 -2.88 -1.40 11.60
CA LYS A 29 -4.01 -1.25 10.66
C LYS A 29 -3.86 -2.13 9.43
N LEU A 30 -2.65 -2.39 8.98
CA LEU A 30 -2.40 -3.28 7.84
C LEU A 30 -2.86 -4.71 8.15
N TYR A 31 -2.53 -5.20 9.34
CA TYR A 31 -2.75 -6.59 9.76
C TYR A 31 -4.15 -6.88 10.31
N SER A 32 -4.81 -5.88 10.90
CA SER A 32 -6.15 -6.04 11.49
C SER A 32 -7.28 -6.12 10.46
N ASN A 33 -7.02 -5.86 9.18
CA ASN A 33 -8.04 -5.77 8.14
C ASN A 33 -7.74 -6.73 6.99
N SER A 34 -8.81 -7.25 6.39
CA SER A 34 -8.78 -7.72 5.00
C SER A 34 -9.08 -6.54 4.10
N TRP A 35 -8.48 -6.49 2.92
CA TRP A 35 -8.54 -5.35 2.02
C TRP A 35 -9.12 -5.79 0.66
N GLU A 36 -10.13 -5.08 0.18
CA GLU A 36 -10.78 -5.32 -1.11
C GLU A 36 -10.36 -4.25 -2.12
N LEU A 37 -9.94 -4.66 -3.31
CA LEU A 37 -9.44 -3.78 -4.35
C LEU A 37 -10.56 -2.85 -4.87
N GLU A 38 -10.28 -1.55 -4.94
CA GLU A 38 -11.19 -0.56 -5.53
C GLU A 38 -10.58 0.20 -6.72
N TYR A 39 -9.26 0.10 -6.90
CA TYR A 39 -8.54 0.70 -8.02
C TYR A 39 -7.26 -0.08 -8.31
N ILE A 40 -6.95 -0.23 -9.59
CA ILE A 40 -5.67 -0.74 -10.08
C ILE A 40 -5.28 0.02 -11.34
N THR A 41 -4.02 0.43 -11.42
CA THR A 41 -3.43 0.90 -12.67
C THR A 41 -3.34 -0.27 -13.64
N GLY A 42 -3.83 -0.10 -14.86
CA GLY A 42 -3.99 -1.21 -15.78
C GLY A 42 -4.25 -0.82 -17.24
N PRO A 43 -4.55 -1.81 -18.09
CA PRO A 43 -4.83 -1.59 -19.51
C PRO A 43 -6.03 -0.64 -19.72
N ARG A 44 -6.31 -0.24 -20.97
CA ARG A 44 -7.46 0.61 -21.34
C ARG A 44 -8.82 -0.13 -21.21
N ILE A 45 -9.01 -0.86 -20.13
CA ILE A 45 -10.21 -1.60 -19.75
C ILE A 45 -10.69 -0.99 -18.43
N ALA A 46 -12.00 -0.73 -18.31
CA ALA A 46 -12.57 -0.23 -17.07
C ALA A 46 -12.37 -1.26 -15.93
N PHE A 47 -12.25 -0.79 -14.68
CA PHE A 47 -12.08 -1.66 -13.52
C PHE A 47 -13.16 -2.76 -13.44
N GLN A 48 -14.41 -2.40 -13.70
CA GLN A 48 -15.57 -3.31 -13.74
C GLN A 48 -15.51 -4.30 -14.90
N GLY A 49 -14.79 -3.98 -15.98
CA GLY A 49 -14.51 -4.93 -17.06
C GLY A 49 -13.43 -5.94 -16.68
N LEU A 50 -12.49 -5.56 -15.81
CA LEU A 50 -11.47 -6.49 -15.28
C LEU A 50 -12.03 -7.40 -14.18
N TYR A 51 -12.95 -6.86 -13.36
CA TYR A 51 -13.51 -7.52 -12.17
C TYR A 51 -15.04 -7.36 -12.13
N PRO A 52 -15.77 -8.08 -13.00
CA PRO A 52 -17.22 -7.92 -13.13
C PRO A 52 -18.03 -8.53 -11.98
N ASP A 53 -17.56 -9.67 -11.43
CA ASP A 53 -18.29 -10.46 -10.44
C ASP A 53 -17.78 -10.21 -9.01
N ASP A 54 -16.50 -10.51 -8.79
CA ASP A 54 -15.81 -10.37 -7.51
C ASP A 54 -14.60 -9.46 -7.64
N LYS A 55 -14.22 -8.76 -6.57
CA LYS A 55 -13.01 -7.93 -6.56
C LYS A 55 -11.84 -8.68 -5.90
N PRO A 56 -10.59 -8.45 -6.36
CA PRO A 56 -9.42 -9.00 -5.71
C PRO A 56 -9.33 -8.59 -4.23
N MET A 57 -8.83 -9.51 -3.41
CA MET A 57 -8.63 -9.30 -1.98
C MET A 57 -7.17 -9.50 -1.57
N ILE A 58 -6.77 -8.84 -0.50
CA ILE A 58 -5.45 -8.98 0.11
C ILE A 58 -5.56 -9.00 1.63
N LYS A 59 -4.90 -9.97 2.27
CA LYS A 59 -4.79 -10.10 3.72
C LYS A 59 -3.33 -10.33 4.11
N PHE A 60 -2.84 -9.52 5.02
CA PHE A 60 -1.46 -9.60 5.52
C PHE A 60 -1.41 -10.44 6.79
N ASN A 61 -0.44 -11.35 6.85
CA ASN A 61 -0.09 -12.06 8.07
C ASN A 61 1.23 -11.53 8.62
N GLU A 62 1.21 -11.03 9.85
CA GLU A 62 2.40 -10.48 10.50
C GLU A 62 3.38 -11.57 10.95
N ASP A 63 2.87 -12.72 11.40
CA ASP A 63 3.66 -13.80 11.98
C ASP A 63 4.44 -14.56 10.89
N THR A 64 3.75 -14.92 9.80
CA THR A 64 4.34 -15.71 8.71
C THR A 64 5.04 -14.86 7.65
N LYS A 65 4.88 -13.53 7.71
CA LYS A 65 5.33 -12.59 6.65
C LYS A 65 4.82 -12.98 5.25
N THR A 66 3.59 -13.50 5.21
CA THR A 66 2.90 -13.83 3.96
C THR A 66 1.66 -12.98 3.75
N VAL A 67 1.27 -12.90 2.49
CA VAL A 67 0.03 -12.31 2.02
C VAL A 67 -0.78 -13.40 1.33
N THR A 68 -2.08 -13.42 1.62
CA THR A 68 -3.04 -14.31 0.98
C THR A 68 -4.24 -13.51 0.46
N GLY A 69 -4.93 -14.06 -0.53
CA GLY A 69 -6.12 -13.42 -1.06
C GLY A 69 -6.63 -14.07 -2.33
N THR A 70 -7.45 -13.32 -3.07
CA THR A 70 -8.02 -13.73 -4.35
C THR A 70 -7.71 -12.69 -5.43
N THR A 71 -7.64 -13.13 -6.68
CA THR A 71 -7.41 -12.30 -7.86
C THR A 71 -8.70 -11.96 -8.61
N SER A 72 -9.87 -12.13 -7.97
CA SER A 72 -11.20 -12.32 -8.59
C SER A 72 -11.43 -13.69 -9.23
N CYS A 73 -10.38 -14.37 -9.70
CA CYS A 73 -10.50 -15.69 -10.37
C CYS A 73 -10.00 -16.85 -9.51
N ASN A 74 -8.75 -16.76 -9.03
CA ASN A 74 -8.10 -17.78 -8.23
C ASN A 74 -7.63 -17.22 -6.88
N GLY A 75 -7.32 -18.13 -5.95
CA GLY A 75 -6.54 -17.78 -4.77
C GLY A 75 -5.08 -17.48 -5.14
N TYR A 76 -4.38 -16.71 -4.32
CA TYR A 76 -2.94 -16.56 -4.39
C TYR A 76 -2.34 -16.50 -3.00
N ASN A 77 -1.04 -16.81 -2.91
CA ASN A 77 -0.23 -16.54 -1.74
C ASN A 77 1.16 -16.05 -2.19
N THR A 78 1.77 -15.19 -1.39
CA THR A 78 3.15 -14.75 -1.61
C THR A 78 3.76 -14.26 -0.29
N GLU A 79 5.09 -14.25 -0.23
CA GLU A 79 5.81 -13.61 0.85
C GLU A 79 5.91 -12.09 0.61
N TYR A 80 6.04 -11.32 1.67
CA TYR A 80 6.36 -9.90 1.57
C TYR A 80 7.48 -9.52 2.53
N THR A 81 8.26 -8.50 2.14
CA THR A 81 9.24 -7.86 3.02
C THR A 81 8.77 -6.45 3.34
N MET A 82 9.04 -5.97 4.55
CA MET A 82 8.61 -4.64 4.98
C MET A 82 9.67 -3.97 5.85
N LYS A 83 10.00 -2.71 5.55
CA LYS A 83 10.90 -1.86 6.35
C LYS A 83 10.36 -0.43 6.38
N GLY A 84 9.66 -0.08 7.46
CA GLY A 84 8.94 1.19 7.55
C GLY A 84 7.80 1.23 6.53
N MET A 85 7.86 2.18 5.59
CA MET A 85 6.88 2.32 4.49
C MET A 85 7.29 1.57 3.22
N MET A 86 8.53 1.07 3.14
CA MET A 86 8.96 0.24 2.02
C MET A 86 8.38 -1.16 2.17
N MET A 87 7.82 -1.69 1.10
CA MET A 87 7.26 -3.03 1.05
C MET A 87 7.39 -3.61 -0.35
N SER A 88 7.74 -4.88 -0.44
CA SER A 88 7.79 -5.61 -1.71
C SER A 88 7.25 -7.01 -1.53
N PHE A 89 6.73 -7.57 -2.62
CA PHE A 89 6.23 -8.94 -2.65
C PHE A 89 7.22 -9.84 -3.38
N ALA A 90 7.41 -11.06 -2.88
CA ALA A 90 7.95 -12.13 -3.70
C ALA A 90 7.00 -12.40 -4.88
N THR A 91 7.48 -13.11 -5.91
CA THR A 91 6.68 -13.43 -7.11
C THR A 91 5.36 -14.12 -6.74
N PRO A 92 4.21 -13.44 -6.83
CA PRO A 92 2.94 -14.07 -6.52
C PRO A 92 2.54 -15.04 -7.63
N SER A 93 1.93 -16.16 -7.24
CA SER A 93 1.40 -17.17 -8.16
C SER A 93 -0.02 -17.56 -7.75
N ALA A 94 -0.89 -17.79 -8.74
CA ALA A 94 -2.22 -18.31 -8.51
C ALA A 94 -2.14 -19.76 -7.97
N THR A 95 -3.04 -20.11 -7.07
CA THR A 95 -3.11 -21.47 -6.48
C THR A 95 -3.75 -22.48 -7.41
N THR A 96 -4.50 -22.02 -8.42
CA THR A 96 -5.21 -22.85 -9.41
C THR A 96 -5.05 -22.25 -10.80
N MET A 97 -5.21 -23.06 -11.85
CA MET A 97 -5.05 -22.64 -13.25
C MET A 97 -6.38 -22.30 -13.94
N ARG A 98 -7.38 -21.80 -13.20
CA ARG A 98 -8.65 -21.36 -13.82
C ARG A 98 -8.41 -20.05 -14.56
N TYR A 99 -9.03 -19.89 -15.73
CA TYR A 99 -9.02 -18.64 -16.48
C TYR A 99 -10.38 -17.95 -16.38
N CYS A 100 -10.40 -16.66 -16.04
CA CYS A 100 -11.61 -15.83 -15.94
C CYS A 100 -11.49 -14.50 -16.70
N GLY A 101 -10.45 -14.32 -17.52
CA GLY A 101 -10.11 -13.06 -18.19
C GLY A 101 -8.75 -12.49 -17.77
N GLU A 102 -8.50 -11.25 -18.14
CA GLU A 102 -7.18 -10.60 -17.93
C GLU A 102 -6.97 -10.05 -16.51
N GLY A 103 -8.03 -9.91 -15.72
CA GLY A 103 -7.99 -9.26 -14.40
C GLY A 103 -6.98 -9.85 -13.42
N GLU A 104 -6.83 -11.18 -13.41
CA GLU A 104 -5.85 -11.86 -12.56
C GLU A 104 -4.41 -11.52 -12.97
N GLN A 105 -4.11 -11.55 -14.27
CA GLN A 105 -2.77 -11.28 -14.77
C GLN A 105 -2.37 -9.82 -14.49
N VAL A 106 -3.31 -8.89 -14.67
CA VAL A 106 -3.12 -7.47 -14.31
C VAL A 106 -2.83 -7.34 -12.82
N PHE A 107 -3.62 -7.97 -11.95
CA PHE A 107 -3.43 -7.93 -10.50
C PHE A 107 -2.04 -8.45 -10.08
N LEU A 108 -1.68 -9.67 -10.50
CA LEU A 108 -0.42 -10.31 -10.14
C LEU A 108 0.79 -9.57 -10.70
N LYS A 109 0.69 -9.01 -11.90
CA LYS A 109 1.77 -8.22 -12.51
C LYS A 109 1.98 -6.92 -11.73
N THR A 110 0.92 -6.16 -11.49
CA THR A 110 1.01 -4.88 -10.78
C THR A 110 1.49 -5.10 -9.33
N MET A 111 1.17 -6.23 -8.71
CA MET A 111 1.66 -6.57 -7.36
C MET A 111 3.19 -6.69 -7.32
N LYS A 112 3.81 -7.21 -8.38
CA LYS A 112 5.28 -7.32 -8.49
C LYS A 112 5.97 -5.97 -8.61
N GLU A 113 5.26 -4.93 -9.04
CA GLU A 113 5.80 -3.59 -9.24
C GLU A 113 5.77 -2.74 -7.95
N VAL A 114 5.14 -3.24 -6.88
CA VAL A 114 5.02 -2.51 -5.61
C VAL A 114 6.36 -2.40 -4.89
N THR A 115 6.68 -1.17 -4.48
CA THR A 115 7.90 -0.82 -3.74
C THR A 115 7.61 -0.23 -2.36
N SER A 116 6.39 0.26 -2.13
CA SER A 116 5.98 0.88 -0.88
C SER A 116 4.47 0.77 -0.66
N TYR A 117 4.05 1.05 0.57
CA TYR A 117 2.64 1.14 0.94
C TYR A 117 2.38 2.35 1.82
N ARG A 118 1.10 2.75 1.89
CA ARG A 118 0.61 3.67 2.93
C ARG A 118 -0.83 3.38 3.29
N ILE A 119 -1.18 3.67 4.53
CA ILE A 119 -2.58 3.77 4.97
C ILE A 119 -2.96 5.25 4.94
N THR A 120 -3.97 5.60 4.16
CA THR A 120 -4.43 6.98 4.03
C THR A 120 -5.26 7.41 5.25
N ASN A 121 -5.50 8.72 5.40
CA ASN A 121 -6.28 9.25 6.51
C ASN A 121 -7.76 8.81 6.48
N ASP A 122 -8.30 8.55 5.28
CA ASP A 122 -9.64 7.96 5.08
C ASP A 122 -9.66 6.43 5.26
N GLY A 123 -8.55 5.83 5.70
CA GLY A 123 -8.48 4.43 6.10
C GLY A 123 -8.33 3.43 4.97
N LYS A 124 -7.87 3.88 3.79
CA LYS A 124 -7.59 3.03 2.63
C LYS A 124 -6.14 2.56 2.62
N LEU A 125 -5.91 1.39 2.04
CA LEU A 125 -4.57 0.90 1.76
C LEU A 125 -4.20 1.27 0.33
N GLU A 126 -3.05 1.91 0.16
CA GLU A 126 -2.46 2.14 -1.14
C GLU A 126 -1.14 1.39 -1.26
N LEU A 127 -0.97 0.69 -2.37
CA LEU A 127 0.28 0.07 -2.78
C LEU A 127 0.86 0.90 -3.92
N LEU A 128 2.13 1.25 -3.81
CA LEU A 128 2.77 2.24 -4.67
C LEU A 128 4.03 1.70 -5.35
N MET A 129 4.31 2.22 -6.53
CA MET A 129 5.58 2.11 -7.22
C MET A 129 6.16 3.52 -7.33
N ASN A 130 7.29 3.78 -6.67
CA ASN A 130 7.96 5.10 -6.69
C ASN A 130 6.98 6.27 -6.41
N ASP A 131 6.20 6.16 -5.32
CA ASP A 131 5.17 7.13 -4.89
C ASP A 131 3.94 7.29 -5.80
N VAL A 132 3.86 6.54 -6.89
CA VAL A 132 2.67 6.46 -7.74
C VAL A 132 1.75 5.35 -7.22
N THR A 133 0.49 5.68 -6.93
CA THR A 133 -0.51 4.68 -6.51
C THR A 133 -0.78 3.69 -7.64
N MET A 134 -0.40 2.43 -7.42
CA MET A 134 -0.63 1.33 -8.37
C MET A 134 -1.90 0.57 -8.06
N MET A 135 -2.20 0.43 -6.77
CA MET A 135 -3.43 -0.19 -6.28
C MET A 135 -3.97 0.58 -5.09
N ARG A 136 -5.29 0.61 -4.95
CA ARG A 136 -5.97 1.11 -3.76
C ARG A 136 -7.01 0.10 -3.33
N PHE A 137 -7.11 -0.08 -2.03
CA PHE A 137 -8.02 -1.00 -1.38
C PHE A 137 -8.81 -0.29 -0.30
N THR A 138 -10.06 -0.69 -0.17
CA THR A 138 -10.90 -0.38 0.98
C THR A 138 -10.88 -1.54 1.97
N LYS A 139 -11.28 -1.30 3.21
CA LYS A 139 -11.47 -2.37 4.19
C LYS A 139 -12.60 -3.28 3.70
N SER A 140 -12.34 -4.58 3.67
CA SER A 140 -13.37 -5.59 3.44
C SER A 140 -14.35 -5.57 4.61
N MET A 141 -15.65 -5.50 4.29
CA MET A 141 -16.75 -5.51 5.26
C MET A 141 -17.27 -6.94 5.57
N LYS A 142 -16.63 -7.98 5.02
CA LYS A 142 -16.91 -9.38 5.33
C LYS A 142 -16.36 -9.80 6.68
#